data_AF-T0HV07-F1
#
_entry.id   AF-T0HV07-F1
#
_cell.length_a   1.000
_cell.length_b   1.000
_cell.length_c   1.000
_cell.angle_alpha   90.00
_cell.angle_beta   90.00
_cell.angle_gamma   90.00
#
_symmetry.space_group_name_H-M   'P 1'
#
loop_
_entity.id
_entity.type
_entity.pdbx_description
1 polymer ?
#
loop_
_entity_poly.entity_id
_entity_poly.type
_entity_poly.pdbx_seq_one_letter_code
_entity_poly.pdbx_strand_id
1 'polypeptide(L)'
;MGSKMMMTDLRHDHDGLRRMMQDFALMMRSAGPEDMPEVTQRRIAFSQAFREHMAREDRMVQQLRKGLLSPEAAQVLREHGRAIVALFLRYSDHIKIWTPAQIEADWVGYRTAVLGLQDGLRERMAWEEQHLHPLMTPQTRIAA
;
A
#
# COMPACT_ATOMS: atom_id res chain seq x y z
N MET A 1 2.35 9.47 -24.42
CA MET A 1 1.86 10.39 -23.38
C MET A 1 1.20 9.68 -22.20
N GLY A 2 0.54 8.53 -22.35
CA GLY A 2 -0.16 7.83 -21.26
C GLY A 2 0.69 7.27 -20.10
N SER A 3 1.89 6.71 -20.35
CA SER A 3 2.69 6.05 -19.30
C SER A 3 3.30 7.00 -18.25
N LYS A 4 3.67 8.22 -18.65
CA LYS A 4 4.24 9.22 -17.71
C LYS A 4 3.17 9.80 -16.78
N MET A 5 1.93 9.90 -17.26
CA MET A 5 0.77 10.31 -16.48
C MET A 5 0.41 9.24 -15.43
N MET A 6 0.30 7.97 -15.84
CA MET A 6 0.03 6.85 -14.92
C MET A 6 1.08 6.68 -13.80
N MET A 7 2.34 7.02 -14.08
CA MET A 7 3.40 6.94 -13.06
C MET A 7 3.36 8.09 -12.05
N THR A 8 2.92 9.26 -12.51
CA THR A 8 2.62 10.41 -11.64
C THR A 8 1.44 10.07 -10.75
N ASP A 9 0.47 9.33 -11.27
CA ASP A 9 -0.67 8.82 -10.50
C ASP A 9 -0.25 7.83 -9.40
N LEU A 10 0.69 6.90 -9.65
CA LEU A 10 1.17 5.98 -8.60
C LEU A 10 1.90 6.68 -7.44
N ARG A 11 2.76 7.66 -7.75
CA ARG A 11 3.43 8.44 -6.69
C ARG A 11 2.43 9.32 -5.94
N HIS A 12 1.47 9.90 -6.65
CA HIS A 12 0.39 10.66 -6.03
C HIS A 12 -0.45 9.79 -5.10
N ASP A 13 -0.75 8.55 -5.50
CA ASP A 13 -1.43 7.56 -4.68
C ASP A 13 -0.63 7.25 -3.40
N HIS A 14 0.69 7.02 -3.51
CA HIS A 14 1.55 6.79 -2.35
C HIS A 14 1.51 7.98 -1.38
N ASP A 15 1.61 9.21 -1.89
CA ASP A 15 1.55 10.41 -1.05
C ASP A 15 0.19 10.55 -0.37
N GLY A 16 -0.90 10.21 -1.06
CA GLY A 16 -2.24 10.13 -0.49
C GLY A 16 -2.33 9.10 0.64
N LEU A 17 -1.87 7.87 0.41
CA LEU A 17 -1.83 6.81 1.41
C LEU A 17 -0.97 7.19 2.62
N ARG A 18 0.21 7.77 2.39
CA ARG A 18 1.10 8.27 3.46
C ARG A 18 0.40 9.32 4.32
N ARG A 19 -0.30 10.27 3.70
CA ARG A 19 -1.07 11.30 4.41
C ARG A 19 -2.18 10.68 5.26
N MET A 20 -2.99 9.79 4.69
CA MET A 20 -4.05 9.11 5.44
C MET A 20 -3.49 8.31 6.63
N MET A 21 -2.36 7.63 6.46
CA MET A 21 -1.69 6.91 7.54
C MET A 21 -1.19 7.85 8.64
N GLN A 22 -0.55 8.96 8.25
CA GLN A 22 -0.07 9.98 9.19
C GLN A 22 -1.21 10.61 9.98
N ASP A 23 -2.30 10.98 9.32
CA ASP A 23 -3.47 11.57 9.95
C ASP A 23 -4.14 10.56 10.91
N PHE A 24 -4.21 9.29 10.52
CA PHE A 24 -4.72 8.23 11.40
C PHE A 24 -3.83 8.01 12.63
N ALA A 25 -2.51 8.00 12.44
CA ALA A 25 -1.55 7.85 13.53
C ALA A 25 -1.60 9.04 14.51
N LEU A 26 -1.81 10.25 14.00
CA LEU A 26 -2.00 11.46 14.82
C LEU A 26 -3.28 11.38 15.64
N MET A 27 -4.41 11.03 15.01
CA MET A 27 -5.70 10.84 15.68
C MET A 27 -5.61 9.80 16.80
N MET A 28 -4.95 8.66 16.55
CA MET A 28 -4.76 7.60 17.57
C MET A 28 -3.89 8.02 18.78
N ARG A 29 -3.24 9.19 18.77
CA ARG A 29 -2.50 9.68 19.95
C ARG A 29 -3.43 10.18 21.05
N SER A 30 -4.59 10.72 20.68
CA SER A 30 -5.57 11.29 21.60
C SER A 30 -6.88 10.51 21.65
N ALA A 31 -7.13 9.63 20.68
CA ALA A 31 -8.35 8.82 20.64
C ALA A 31 -8.34 7.65 21.63
N GLY A 32 -9.53 7.25 22.05
CA GLY A 32 -9.83 6.05 22.82
C GLY A 32 -10.90 5.17 22.16
N PRO A 33 -11.33 4.09 22.83
CA PRO A 33 -12.41 3.22 22.34
C PRO A 33 -13.73 3.94 22.05
N GLU A 34 -14.00 5.07 22.69
CA GLU A 34 -15.16 5.92 22.44
C GLU A 34 -15.18 6.52 21.02
N ASP A 35 -14.02 6.67 20.38
CA ASP A 35 -13.87 7.25 19.04
C ASP A 35 -13.99 6.21 17.92
N MET A 36 -14.42 4.99 18.25
CA MET A 36 -14.53 3.87 17.30
C MET A 36 -15.33 4.16 16.02
N PRO A 37 -16.38 5.01 16.02
CA PRO A 37 -17.03 5.44 14.78
C PRO A 37 -16.07 6.17 13.82
N GLU A 38 -15.26 7.12 14.32
CA GLU A 38 -14.28 7.84 13.50
C GLU A 38 -13.15 6.91 13.04
N VAL A 39 -12.65 6.06 13.95
CA VAL A 39 -11.65 5.02 13.65
C VAL A 39 -12.13 4.14 12.50
N THR A 40 -13.37 3.67 12.56
CA THR A 40 -13.97 2.82 11.52
C THR A 40 -14.08 3.55 10.19
N GLN A 41 -14.55 4.81 10.20
CA GLN A 41 -14.66 5.61 8.99
C GLN A 41 -13.31 5.78 8.28
N ARG A 42 -12.25 6.12 9.03
CA ARG A 42 -10.91 6.30 8.46
C ARG A 42 -10.31 4.98 7.94
N ARG A 43 -10.57 3.85 8.62
CA ARG A 43 -10.16 2.51 8.14
C ARG A 43 -10.82 2.14 6.82
N ILE A 44 -12.12 2.44 6.67
CA ILE A 44 -12.86 2.20 5.43
C ILE A 44 -12.29 3.06 4.30
N ALA A 45 -12.12 4.36 4.54
CA ALA A 45 -11.55 5.29 3.55
C ALA A 45 -10.15 4.84 3.10
N PHE A 46 -9.28 4.48 4.06
CA PHE A 46 -7.94 3.97 3.75
C PHE A 46 -8.00 2.66 2.94
N SER A 47 -8.87 1.73 3.31
CA SER A 47 -9.03 0.45 2.60
C SER A 47 -9.49 0.65 1.16
N GLN A 48 -10.36 1.62 0.91
CA GLN A 48 -10.82 1.97 -0.44
C GLN A 48 -9.67 2.55 -1.27
N ALA A 49 -8.98 3.57 -0.75
CA ALA A 49 -7.83 4.18 -1.44
C ALA A 49 -6.73 3.16 -1.73
N PHE A 50 -6.44 2.28 -0.77
CA PHE A 50 -5.44 1.22 -0.95
C PHE A 50 -5.84 0.21 -2.02
N ARG A 51 -7.10 -0.23 -2.05
CA ARG A 51 -7.59 -1.16 -3.10
C ARG A 51 -7.53 -0.53 -4.49
N GLU A 52 -7.87 0.75 -4.62
CA GLU A 52 -7.79 1.46 -5.88
C GLU A 52 -6.35 1.58 -6.39
N HIS A 53 -5.42 1.94 -5.49
CA HIS A 53 -3.99 1.95 -5.77
C HIS A 53 -3.50 0.58 -6.24
N MET A 54 -3.79 -0.49 -5.48
CA MET A 54 -3.41 -1.86 -5.84
C MET A 54 -3.97 -2.31 -7.19
N ALA A 55 -5.21 -1.91 -7.53
CA ALA A 55 -5.81 -2.24 -8.82
C ALA A 55 -5.11 -1.51 -9.98
N ARG A 56 -4.66 -0.28 -9.78
CA ARG A 56 -3.86 0.46 -10.78
C ARG A 56 -2.48 -0.18 -10.94
N GLU A 57 -1.83 -0.49 -9.83
CA GLU A 57 -0.50 -1.10 -9.84
C GLU A 57 -0.52 -2.48 -10.51
N ASP A 58 -1.49 -3.35 -10.18
CA ASP A 58 -1.61 -4.67 -10.81
C ASP A 58 -1.77 -4.53 -12.33
N ARG A 59 -2.63 -3.62 -12.82
CA ARG A 59 -2.78 -3.39 -14.27
C ARG A 59 -1.46 -3.04 -14.93
N MET A 60 -0.62 -2.23 -14.29
CA MET A 60 0.70 -1.86 -14.81
C MET A 60 1.68 -3.05 -14.77
N VAL A 61 1.68 -3.82 -13.69
CA VAL A 61 2.48 -5.05 -13.59
C VAL A 61 2.07 -6.08 -14.65
N GLN A 62 0.76 -6.27 -14.89
CA GLN A 62 0.27 -7.17 -15.93
C GLN A 62 0.66 -6.68 -17.33
N GLN A 63 0.71 -5.37 -17.58
CA GLN A 63 1.22 -4.82 -18.84
C GLN A 63 2.71 -5.10 -19.01
N LEU A 64 3.53 -4.94 -17.97
CA LEU A 64 4.97 -5.26 -18.01
C LEU A 64 5.21 -6.74 -18.34
N ARG A 65 4.43 -7.65 -17.75
CA ARG A 65 4.53 -9.09 -17.99
C ARG A 65 4.23 -9.52 -19.43
N LYS A 66 3.54 -8.70 -20.22
CA LYS A 66 3.25 -8.98 -21.64
C LYS A 66 4.44 -8.69 -22.55
N GLY A 67 5.43 -7.91 -22.10
CA GLY A 67 6.62 -7.57 -22.85
C GLY A 67 7.77 -8.56 -22.63
N LEU A 68 8.83 -8.43 -23.44
CA LEU A 68 10.12 -9.05 -23.15
C LEU A 68 10.76 -8.35 -21.95
N LEU A 69 11.03 -9.12 -20.90
CA LEU A 69 11.64 -8.64 -19.66
C LEU A 69 13.10 -9.11 -19.58
N SER A 70 13.97 -8.24 -19.08
CA SER A 70 15.30 -8.67 -18.65
C SER A 70 15.20 -9.60 -17.42
N PRO A 71 16.21 -10.44 -17.15
CA PRO A 71 16.24 -11.28 -15.95
C PRO A 71 16.04 -10.49 -14.64
N GLU A 72 16.61 -9.29 -14.56
CA GLU A 72 16.54 -8.38 -13.41
C GLU A 72 15.11 -7.85 -13.24
N ALA A 73 14.49 -7.36 -14.33
CA ALA A 73 13.10 -6.90 -14.30
C ALA A 73 12.14 -8.04 -13.89
N ALA A 74 12.37 -9.26 -14.41
CA ALA A 74 11.59 -10.43 -14.02
C ALA A 74 11.77 -10.78 -12.53
N GLN A 75 12.95 -10.59 -11.96
CA GLN A 75 13.19 -10.79 -10.52
C GLN A 75 12.42 -9.78 -9.68
N VAL A 76 12.47 -8.49 -10.03
CA VAL A 76 11.71 -7.43 -9.35
C VAL A 76 10.21 -7.75 -9.34
N LEU A 77 9.63 -8.18 -10.47
CA LEU A 77 8.21 -8.54 -10.53
C LEU A 77 7.84 -9.77 -9.69
N ARG A 78 8.74 -10.75 -9.53
CA ARG A 78 8.54 -11.91 -8.65
C ARG A 78 8.57 -11.51 -7.18
N GLU A 79 9.53 -10.66 -6.81
CA GLU A 79 9.66 -10.15 -5.44
C GLU A 79 8.45 -9.30 -5.05
N HIS A 80 8.06 -8.40 -5.94
CA HIS A 80 6.84 -7.60 -5.83
C HIS A 80 5.62 -8.49 -5.54
N GLY A 81 5.40 -9.53 -6.36
CA GLY A 81 4.27 -10.46 -6.21
C GLY A 81 4.26 -11.18 -4.86
N ARG A 82 5.40 -11.71 -4.40
CA ARG A 82 5.50 -12.37 -3.08
C ARG A 82 5.17 -11.40 -1.95
N ALA A 83 5.68 -10.19 -2.01
CA ALA A 83 5.48 -9.24 -0.93
C ALA A 83 4.06 -8.63 -0.92
N ILE A 84 3.34 -8.56 -2.06
CA ILE A 84 1.90 -8.23 -2.05
C ILE A 84 1.08 -9.33 -1.36
N VAL A 85 1.36 -10.61 -1.65
CA VAL A 85 0.69 -11.73 -0.96
C VAL A 85 0.95 -11.66 0.54
N ALA A 86 2.19 -11.43 0.96
CA ALA A 86 2.54 -11.29 2.38
C ALA A 86 1.79 -10.13 3.06
N LEU A 87 1.68 -8.98 2.39
CA LEU A 87 0.96 -7.82 2.90
C LEU A 87 -0.54 -8.09 3.03
N PHE A 88 -1.14 -8.78 2.05
CA PHE A 88 -2.55 -9.19 2.11
C PHE A 88 -2.82 -10.15 3.27
N LEU A 89 -1.94 -11.13 3.51
CA LEU A 89 -2.06 -12.07 4.63
C LEU A 89 -1.97 -11.34 5.98
N ARG A 90 -0.98 -10.46 6.17
CA ARG A 90 -0.86 -9.63 7.38
C ARG A 90 -2.11 -8.78 7.64
N TYR A 91 -2.67 -8.19 6.60
CA TYR A 91 -3.90 -7.40 6.72
C TYR A 91 -5.12 -8.26 7.07
N SER A 92 -5.24 -9.43 6.45
CA SER A 92 -6.29 -10.41 6.75
C SER A 92 -6.25 -10.83 8.21
N ASP A 93 -5.07 -11.15 8.73
CA ASP A 93 -4.89 -11.53 10.13
C ASP A 93 -5.22 -10.37 11.08
N HIS A 94 -4.82 -9.14 10.72
CA HIS A 94 -5.18 -7.96 11.49
C HIS A 94 -6.70 -7.79 11.60
N ILE A 95 -7.46 -7.95 10.51
CA ILE A 95 -8.92 -7.84 10.55
C ILE A 95 -9.53 -8.95 11.42
N LYS A 96 -9.02 -10.19 11.32
CA LYS A 96 -9.53 -11.33 12.09
C LYS A 96 -9.30 -11.18 13.58
N ILE A 97 -8.13 -10.67 13.97
CA ILE A 97 -7.74 -10.50 15.38
C ILE A 97 -8.49 -9.31 16.00
N TRP A 98 -8.50 -8.17 15.31
CA TRP A 98 -9.02 -6.91 15.86
C TRP A 98 -10.51 -6.70 15.56
N THR A 99 -11.33 -7.51 16.23
CA THR A 99 -12.79 -7.30 16.32
C THR A 99 -13.12 -6.08 17.19
N PRO A 100 -14.33 -5.49 17.11
CA PRO A 100 -14.71 -4.37 17.96
C PRO A 100 -14.50 -4.65 19.46
N ALA A 101 -14.90 -5.84 19.93
CA ALA A 101 -14.70 -6.26 21.32
C ALA A 101 -13.21 -6.35 21.70
N GLN A 102 -12.36 -6.86 20.81
CA GLN A 102 -10.92 -6.95 21.05
C GLN A 102 -10.25 -5.57 21.07
N ILE A 103 -10.71 -4.64 20.23
CA ILE A 103 -10.19 -3.27 20.19
C ILE A 103 -10.57 -2.52 21.47
N GLU A 104 -11.79 -2.71 21.97
CA GLU A 104 -12.23 -2.13 23.24
C GLU A 104 -11.46 -2.69 24.43
N ALA A 105 -11.22 -4.02 24.43
CA ALA A 105 -10.46 -4.69 25.49
C ALA A 105 -8.95 -4.36 25.48
N ASP A 106 -8.37 -4.09 24.31
CA ASP A 106 -6.94 -3.80 24.14
C ASP A 106 -6.68 -2.71 23.10
N TRP A 107 -7.00 -1.47 23.47
CA TRP A 107 -6.78 -0.30 22.62
C TRP A 107 -5.31 -0.06 22.29
N VAL A 108 -4.41 -0.24 23.27
CA VAL A 108 -2.97 0.01 23.10
C VAL A 108 -2.35 -1.02 22.14
N GLY A 109 -2.73 -2.29 22.29
CA GLY A 109 -2.33 -3.35 21.37
C GLY A 109 -2.87 -3.12 19.96
N TYR A 110 -4.14 -2.70 19.83
CA TYR A 110 -4.72 -2.37 18.54
C TYR A 110 -3.95 -1.25 17.84
N ARG A 111 -3.70 -0.14 18.55
CA ARG A 111 -2.92 0.99 18.05
C ARG A 111 -1.52 0.54 17.60
N THR A 112 -0.84 -0.26 18.43
CA THR A 112 0.50 -0.78 18.11
C THR A 112 0.47 -1.63 16.83
N ALA A 113 -0.52 -2.52 16.70
CA ALA A 113 -0.67 -3.37 15.54
C ALA A 113 -0.96 -2.58 14.25
N VAL A 114 -1.80 -1.54 14.33
CA VAL A 114 -2.04 -0.63 13.19
C VAL A 114 -0.75 0.08 12.78
N LEU A 115 -0.01 0.66 13.73
CA LEU A 115 1.21 1.41 13.40
C LEU A 115 2.25 0.51 12.74
N GLY A 116 2.40 -0.73 13.22
CA GLY A 116 3.28 -1.71 12.57
C GLY A 116 2.82 -2.17 11.17
N LEU A 117 1.52 -2.13 10.88
CA LEU A 117 1.04 -2.31 9.50
C LEU A 117 1.41 -1.12 8.62
N GLN A 118 1.21 0.10 9.12
CA GLN A 118 1.54 1.31 8.38
C GLN A 118 3.03 1.40 8.07
N ASP A 119 3.91 1.04 9.01
CA ASP A 119 5.35 1.03 8.79
C ASP A 119 5.75 0.06 7.68
N GLY A 120 5.23 -1.18 7.72
CA GLY A 120 5.47 -2.14 6.65
C GLY A 120 4.95 -1.69 5.29
N LEU A 121 3.85 -0.92 5.24
CA LEU A 121 3.38 -0.35 3.98
C LEU A 121 4.26 0.81 3.49
N ARG A 122 4.79 1.65 4.40
CA ARG A 122 5.73 2.72 4.05
C ARG A 122 7.01 2.16 3.43
N GLU A 123 7.59 1.13 4.04
CA GLU A 123 8.76 0.43 3.51
C GLU A 123 8.47 -0.16 2.13
N ARG A 124 7.27 -0.72 1.96
CA ARG A 124 6.84 -1.31 0.70
C ARG A 124 6.73 -0.27 -0.42
N MET A 125 6.06 0.86 -0.15
CA MET A 125 5.93 1.97 -1.11
C MET A 125 7.31 2.55 -1.49
N ALA A 126 8.23 2.65 -0.53
CA ALA A 126 9.60 3.10 -0.80
C ALA A 126 10.35 2.11 -1.71
N TRP A 127 10.21 0.80 -1.46
CA TRP A 127 10.79 -0.23 -2.32
C TRP A 127 10.22 -0.18 -3.74
N GLU A 128 8.90 0.00 -3.88
CA GLU A 128 8.24 0.12 -5.18
C GLU A 128 8.76 1.33 -5.96
N GLU A 129 8.88 2.48 -5.30
CA GLU A 129 9.42 3.70 -5.90
C GLU A 129 10.86 3.54 -6.40
N GLN A 130 11.67 2.75 -5.70
CA GLN A 130 13.07 2.53 -6.04
C GLN A 130 13.27 1.44 -7.11
N HIS A 131 12.46 0.38 -7.11
CA HIS A 131 12.73 -0.82 -7.90
C HIS A 131 11.66 -1.12 -8.95
N LEU A 132 10.38 -0.99 -8.59
CA LEU A 132 9.26 -1.35 -9.47
C LEU A 132 8.92 -0.22 -10.42
N HIS A 133 8.70 0.99 -9.88
CA HIS A 133 8.31 2.16 -10.64
C HIS A 133 9.25 2.40 -11.84
N PRO A 134 10.59 2.34 -11.71
CA PRO A 134 11.49 2.52 -12.85
C PRO A 134 11.23 1.58 -14.05
N LEU A 135 10.69 0.38 -13.82
CA LEU A 135 10.33 -0.55 -14.89
C LEU A 135 9.06 -0.12 -15.64
N MET A 136 8.19 0.64 -14.97
CA MET A 136 6.94 1.16 -15.53
C MET A 136 7.13 2.45 -16.31
N THR A 137 8.25 3.15 -16.11
CA THR A 137 8.66 4.22 -17.01
C THR A 137 9.10 3.63 -18.33
N PRO A 138 8.59 4.12 -19.47
CA PRO A 138 9.34 3.98 -20.70
C PRO A 138 10.65 4.73 -20.49
N GLN A 139 11.77 4.03 -20.24
CA GLN A 139 13.06 4.64 -20.52
C GLN A 139 12.97 5.13 -21.96
N THR A 140 13.33 6.40 -22.17
CA THR A 140 13.43 7.05 -23.47
C THR A 140 13.87 6.01 -24.49
N ARG A 141 12.98 5.60 -25.40
CA ARG A 141 13.25 4.59 -26.42
C ARG A 141 14.55 4.99 -27.09
N ILE A 142 15.65 4.29 -26.80
CA ILE A 142 16.80 4.37 -27.68
C ILE A 142 16.31 3.66 -28.93
N ALA A 143 16.08 4.45 -29.98
CA ALA A 143 15.76 3.95 -31.29
C ALA A 143 16.82 2.90 -31.68
N ALA A 144 16.36 1.70 -32.01
CA ALA A 144 17.07 0.79 -32.89
C ALA A 144 16.31 0.81 -34.23
#